data_AF-A0A421K8U6-F1
#
_entry.id   AF-A0A421K8U6-F1
#
_cell.length_a   1.000
_cell.length_b   1.000
_cell.length_c   1.000
_cell.angle_alpha   90.00
_cell.angle_beta   90.00
_cell.angle_gamma   90.00
#
_symmetry.space_group_name_H-M   'P 1'
#
loop_
_entity.id
_entity.type
_entity.pdbx_description
1 polymer ?
#
loop_
_entity_poly.entity_id
_entity_poly.type
_entity_poly.pdbx_seq_one_letter_code
_entity_poly.pdbx_strand_id
1 'polypeptide(L)'
;DDDETQHEVWVSPFYMSRYEVTQGEWHEVMRSSPSHFSGDSLPVEQVSWYDAVKYCNELSVQNGLTPVYTINGTSVTADWSANGYRLPTEAEWEYAARGGNASEGYIYAGGNNAGKVAWYLDNSGNETHPVGQKNSNELGLYDMSGNVREWCWDWYGGVYYESSPSSDPRGPASGSYRVNRGGRWGDGAGYLRSANRYSDSPGSSNALLGFRLVRRGF
;
A
#
# COMPACT_ATOMS: atom_id res chain seq x y z
N ASP A 1 -8.82 7.19 16.05
CA ASP A 1 -10.03 6.36 15.95
C ASP A 1 -9.93 5.15 16.87
N ASP A 2 -11.05 4.49 17.18
CA ASP A 2 -11.12 3.39 18.17
C ASP A 2 -10.34 2.13 17.72
N ASP A 3 -9.98 2.04 16.44
CA ASP A 3 -9.22 0.94 15.81
C ASP A 3 -7.74 1.31 15.55
N GLU A 4 -7.26 2.43 16.11
CA GLU A 4 -5.89 2.93 16.01
C GLU A 4 -5.12 2.76 17.34
N THR A 5 -5.47 1.75 18.14
CA THR A 5 -4.83 1.46 19.43
C THR A 5 -3.32 1.28 19.26
N GLN A 6 -2.55 2.10 19.98
CA GLN A 6 -1.10 2.03 19.95
C GLN A 6 -0.62 0.68 20.47
N HIS A 7 0.25 0.02 19.70
CA HIS A 7 0.90 -1.23 20.07
C HIS A 7 2.28 -1.29 19.40
N GLU A 8 3.22 -1.98 20.04
CA GLU A 8 4.57 -2.14 19.50
C GLU A 8 4.67 -3.44 18.70
N VAL A 9 5.27 -3.36 17.51
CA VAL A 9 5.56 -4.50 16.65
C VAL A 9 6.96 -4.37 16.08
N TRP A 10 7.61 -5.50 15.89
CA TRP A 10 8.87 -5.61 15.17
C TRP A 10 8.58 -6.04 13.73
N VAL A 11 9.20 -5.35 12.77
CA VAL A 11 9.14 -5.70 11.35
C VAL A 11 10.54 -6.09 10.87
N SER A 12 10.65 -7.26 10.26
CA SER A 12 11.85 -7.74 9.59
C SER A 12 12.30 -6.74 8.52
N PRO A 13 13.60 -6.64 8.18
CA PRO A 13 14.04 -5.83 7.07
C PRO A 13 13.32 -6.18 5.75
N PHE A 14 12.88 -5.16 5.02
CA PHE A 14 12.24 -5.27 3.71
C PHE A 14 12.65 -4.12 2.80
N TYR A 15 12.54 -4.33 1.50
CA TYR A 15 12.56 -3.28 0.48
C TYR A 15 11.13 -2.87 0.18
N MET A 16 10.90 -1.58 -0.08
CA MET A 16 9.62 -1.05 -0.55
C MET A 16 9.84 -0.23 -1.83
N SER A 17 8.91 -0.31 -2.78
CA SER A 17 8.93 0.55 -3.95
C SER A 17 8.80 2.01 -3.53
N ARG A 18 9.60 2.87 -4.17
CA ARG A 18 9.66 4.30 -3.88
C ARG A 18 8.32 5.00 -4.11
N TYR A 19 7.58 4.49 -5.09
CA TYR A 19 6.30 5.01 -5.58
C TYR A 19 5.23 3.91 -5.51
N GLU A 20 3.98 4.32 -5.65
CA GLU A 20 2.88 3.46 -6.09
C GLU A 20 3.25 2.79 -7.43
N VAL A 21 2.73 1.59 -7.71
CA VAL A 21 2.90 0.97 -9.02
C VAL A 21 2.24 1.86 -10.07
N THR A 22 2.97 2.22 -11.10
CA THR A 22 2.51 3.12 -12.15
C THR A 22 1.72 2.38 -13.23
N GLN A 23 0.93 3.11 -14.03
CA GLN A 23 0.20 2.54 -15.17
C GLN A 23 1.14 1.96 -16.23
N GLY A 24 2.31 2.58 -16.44
CA GLY A 24 3.34 2.07 -17.34
C GLY A 24 3.91 0.73 -16.87
N GLU A 25 4.33 0.64 -15.60
CA GLU A 25 4.82 -0.61 -15.00
C GLU A 25 3.74 -1.70 -15.03
N TRP A 26 2.49 -1.35 -14.71
CA TRP A 26 1.35 -2.25 -14.85
C TRP A 26 1.23 -2.81 -16.27
N HIS A 27 1.26 -1.94 -17.28
CA HIS A 27 1.10 -2.33 -18.66
C HIS A 27 2.23 -3.26 -19.13
N GLU A 28 3.47 -3.01 -18.72
CA GLU A 28 4.62 -3.86 -19.05
C GLU A 28 4.48 -5.29 -18.51
N VAL A 29 3.98 -5.44 -17.29
CA VAL A 29 3.84 -6.75 -16.64
C VAL A 29 2.56 -7.45 -17.07
N MET A 30 1.42 -6.76 -17.02
CA MET A 30 0.07 -7.34 -17.12
C MET A 30 -0.55 -7.22 -18.51
N ARG A 31 0.03 -6.42 -19.41
CA ARG A 31 -0.45 -6.21 -20.79
C ARG A 31 -1.90 -5.74 -20.86
N SER A 32 -2.31 -4.93 -19.89
CA SER A 32 -3.64 -4.30 -19.80
C SER A 32 -3.52 -2.87 -19.25
N SER A 33 -4.62 -2.11 -19.30
CA SER A 33 -4.68 -0.73 -18.79
C SER A 33 -6.07 -0.51 -18.16
N PRO A 34 -6.27 -0.92 -16.89
CA PRO A 34 -7.59 -0.89 -16.25
C PRO A 34 -7.98 0.49 -15.71
N SER A 35 -7.01 1.39 -15.56
CA SER A 35 -7.16 2.65 -14.85
C SER A 35 -8.18 3.60 -15.49
N HIS A 36 -8.90 4.33 -14.65
CA HIS A 36 -9.81 5.39 -15.04
C HIS A 36 -9.09 6.60 -15.64
N PHE A 37 -8.08 7.10 -14.92
CA PHE A 37 -7.25 8.20 -15.38
C PHE A 37 -6.14 7.63 -16.26
N SER A 38 -5.64 8.41 -17.22
CA SER A 38 -4.69 7.91 -18.21
C SER A 38 -3.36 8.68 -18.15
N GLY A 39 -2.28 7.95 -17.92
CA GLY A 39 -0.91 8.45 -18.03
C GLY A 39 0.09 7.48 -17.43
N ASP A 40 1.16 7.17 -18.17
CA ASP A 40 2.11 6.11 -17.79
C ASP A 40 2.74 6.31 -16.40
N SER A 41 2.94 7.57 -15.98
CA SER A 41 3.50 7.91 -14.67
C SER A 41 2.46 8.11 -13.57
N LEU A 42 1.16 7.99 -13.87
CA LEU A 42 0.11 7.96 -12.86
C LEU A 42 0.14 6.61 -12.12
N PRO A 43 -0.33 6.54 -10.86
CA PRO A 43 -0.54 5.26 -10.20
C PRO A 43 -1.58 4.43 -10.97
N VAL A 44 -1.38 3.12 -11.00
CA VAL A 44 -2.42 2.21 -11.45
C VAL A 44 -3.54 2.17 -10.41
N GLU A 45 -4.75 2.45 -10.86
CA GLU A 45 -6.00 2.27 -10.10
C GLU A 45 -7.00 1.42 -10.89
N GLN A 46 -8.18 1.17 -10.32
CA GLN A 46 -9.14 0.17 -10.79
C GLN A 46 -8.57 -1.26 -10.82
N VAL A 47 -7.69 -1.57 -9.86
CA VAL A 47 -7.16 -2.92 -9.65
C VAL A 47 -7.65 -3.48 -8.32
N SER A 48 -8.15 -4.72 -8.35
CA SER A 48 -8.57 -5.41 -7.14
C SER A 48 -7.36 -5.93 -6.35
N TRP A 49 -7.59 -6.34 -5.11
CA TRP A 49 -6.55 -6.99 -4.32
C TRP A 49 -6.03 -8.27 -5.01
N TYR A 50 -6.91 -9.01 -5.68
CA TYR A 50 -6.53 -10.20 -6.46
C TYR A 50 -5.66 -9.86 -7.67
N ASP A 51 -5.94 -8.74 -8.34
CA ASP A 51 -5.13 -8.27 -9.47
C ASP A 51 -3.75 -7.84 -9.00
N ALA A 52 -3.66 -7.17 -7.85
CA ALA A 52 -2.40 -6.73 -7.26
C ALA A 52 -1.49 -7.90 -6.83
N VAL A 53 -2.03 -8.94 -6.20
CA VAL A 53 -1.24 -10.14 -5.85
C VAL A 53 -0.82 -10.93 -7.10
N LYS A 54 -1.65 -10.95 -8.15
CA LYS A 54 -1.27 -11.52 -9.44
C LYS A 54 -0.11 -10.74 -10.07
N TYR A 55 -0.19 -9.41 -10.11
CA TYR A 55 0.88 -8.54 -10.57
C TYR A 55 2.21 -8.83 -9.84
N CYS A 56 2.15 -8.96 -8.51
CA CYS A 56 3.33 -9.30 -7.70
C CYS A 56 3.99 -10.61 -8.14
N ASN A 57 3.19 -11.65 -8.40
CA ASN A 57 3.69 -12.94 -8.87
C ASN A 57 4.26 -12.85 -10.29
N GLU A 58 3.57 -12.21 -11.23
CA GLU A 58 4.03 -12.05 -12.62
C GLU A 58 5.35 -11.29 -12.66
N LEU A 59 5.45 -10.17 -11.93
CA LEU A 59 6.69 -9.40 -11.82
C LEU A 59 7.82 -10.22 -11.17
N SER A 60 7.50 -11.08 -10.20
CA SER A 60 8.47 -11.98 -9.59
C SER A 60 9.03 -12.97 -10.61
N VAL A 61 8.17 -13.62 -11.40
CA VAL A 61 8.58 -14.55 -12.45
C VAL A 61 9.43 -13.85 -13.50
N GLN A 62 9.03 -12.67 -13.97
CA GLN A 62 9.78 -11.91 -14.97
C GLN A 62 11.19 -11.51 -14.50
N ASN A 63 11.37 -11.35 -13.18
CA ASN A 63 12.66 -11.03 -12.56
C ASN A 63 13.41 -12.27 -12.03
N GLY A 64 12.96 -13.49 -12.33
CA GLY A 64 13.60 -14.73 -11.89
C GLY A 64 13.54 -14.97 -10.38
N LEU A 65 12.55 -14.38 -9.69
CA LEU A 65 12.31 -14.55 -8.26
C LEU A 65 11.23 -15.61 -8.00
N THR A 66 11.25 -16.20 -6.81
CA THR A 66 10.21 -17.13 -6.38
C THR A 66 8.95 -16.34 -6.02
N PRO A 67 7.80 -16.58 -6.68
CA PRO A 67 6.55 -15.91 -6.35
C PRO A 67 6.13 -16.13 -4.90
N VAL A 68 5.58 -15.11 -4.26
CA VAL A 68 5.14 -15.18 -2.85
C VAL A 68 3.79 -15.89 -2.75
N TYR A 69 2.90 -15.73 -3.73
CA TYR A 69 1.52 -16.15 -3.58
C TYR A 69 1.22 -17.46 -4.31
N THR A 70 0.47 -18.36 -3.67
CA THR A 70 -0.27 -19.42 -4.37
C THR A 70 -1.72 -18.97 -4.51
N ILE A 71 -2.21 -18.92 -5.75
CA ILE A 71 -3.55 -18.40 -6.08
C ILE A 71 -4.41 -19.54 -6.62
N ASN A 72 -5.53 -19.83 -5.95
CA ASN A 72 -6.54 -20.80 -6.37
C ASN A 72 -7.93 -20.17 -6.29
N GLY A 73 -8.39 -19.60 -7.40
CA GLY A 73 -9.59 -18.77 -7.43
C GLY A 73 -9.43 -17.57 -6.49
N THR A 74 -10.35 -17.42 -5.55
CA THR A 74 -10.31 -16.38 -4.51
C THR A 74 -9.50 -16.77 -3.27
N SER A 75 -9.00 -18.01 -3.20
CA SER A 75 -8.12 -18.46 -2.12
C SER A 75 -6.67 -18.12 -2.45
N VAL A 76 -6.04 -17.29 -1.61
CA VAL A 76 -4.66 -16.87 -1.80
C VAL A 76 -3.88 -17.11 -0.52
N THR A 77 -2.79 -17.86 -0.60
CA THR A 77 -1.83 -18.09 0.49
C THR A 77 -0.48 -17.48 0.14
N ALA A 78 0.30 -17.11 1.16
CA ALA A 78 1.61 -16.51 1.01
C ALA A 78 2.71 -17.40 1.61
N ASP A 79 3.77 -17.66 0.83
CA ASP A 79 5.04 -18.16 1.31
C ASP A 79 5.93 -16.98 1.71
N TRP A 80 5.99 -16.72 3.02
CA TRP A 80 6.76 -15.63 3.58
C TRP A 80 8.28 -15.83 3.55
N SER A 81 8.74 -17.04 3.18
CA SER A 81 10.15 -17.32 2.97
C SER A 81 10.63 -16.96 1.57
N ALA A 82 9.71 -16.82 0.60
CA ALA A 82 10.00 -16.49 -0.78
C ALA A 82 10.63 -15.09 -0.93
N ASN A 83 11.39 -14.90 -2.01
CA ASN A 83 12.14 -13.68 -2.28
C ASN A 83 11.50 -12.79 -3.37
N GLY A 84 10.29 -13.12 -3.80
CA GLY A 84 9.51 -12.37 -4.79
C GLY A 84 8.86 -11.10 -4.23
N TYR A 85 8.27 -10.33 -5.14
CA TYR A 85 7.45 -9.17 -4.82
C TYR A 85 6.14 -9.58 -4.17
N ARG A 86 5.61 -8.70 -3.31
CA ARG A 86 4.34 -8.87 -2.62
C ARG A 86 3.76 -7.52 -2.21
N LEU A 87 2.51 -7.52 -1.80
CA LEU A 87 1.92 -6.41 -1.04
C LEU A 87 2.60 -6.28 0.34
N PRO A 88 2.71 -5.05 0.88
CA PRO A 88 3.13 -4.84 2.25
C PRO A 88 2.13 -5.45 3.23
N THR A 89 2.60 -5.88 4.40
CA THR A 89 1.69 -6.00 5.55
C THR A 89 1.26 -4.61 6.01
N GLU A 90 0.14 -4.51 6.72
CA GLU A 90 -0.32 -3.24 7.29
C GLU A 90 0.75 -2.58 8.17
N ALA A 91 1.47 -3.39 8.96
CA ALA A 91 2.55 -2.93 9.83
C ALA A 91 3.78 -2.45 9.03
N GLU A 92 4.18 -3.16 7.98
CA GLU A 92 5.27 -2.72 7.11
C GLU A 92 4.93 -1.40 6.42
N TRP A 93 3.69 -1.27 5.95
CA TRP A 93 3.21 -0.04 5.33
C TRP A 93 3.26 1.14 6.30
N GLU A 94 2.73 0.97 7.52
CA GLU A 94 2.70 2.05 8.50
C GLU A 94 4.11 2.42 8.99
N TYR A 95 4.97 1.43 9.26
CA TYR A 95 6.37 1.66 9.61
C TYR A 95 7.06 2.52 8.54
N ALA A 96 6.90 2.14 7.27
CA ALA A 96 7.49 2.85 6.16
C ALA A 96 6.89 4.26 6.00
N ALA A 97 5.57 4.42 6.12
CA ALA A 97 4.87 5.70 5.99
C ALA A 97 5.33 6.71 7.06
N ARG A 98 5.57 6.24 8.29
CA ARG A 98 6.04 7.06 9.41
C ARG A 98 7.50 7.50 9.31
N GLY A 99 8.26 7.01 8.34
CA GLY A 99 9.69 7.31 8.21
C GLY A 99 10.61 6.26 8.87
N GLY A 100 10.06 5.14 9.34
CA GLY A 100 10.82 4.05 9.97
C GLY A 100 11.71 4.52 11.12
N ASN A 101 12.96 4.07 11.14
CA ASN A 101 13.94 4.48 12.16
C ASN A 101 14.37 5.95 12.04
N ALA A 102 14.07 6.62 10.93
CA ALA A 102 14.34 8.04 10.71
C ALA A 102 13.10 8.91 10.98
N SER A 103 12.04 8.36 11.58
CA SER A 103 10.78 9.07 11.81
C SER A 103 10.98 10.35 12.61
N GLU A 104 10.43 11.46 12.11
CA GLU A 104 10.36 12.74 12.84
C GLU A 104 9.01 12.93 13.56
N GLY A 105 8.16 11.89 13.59
CA GLY A 105 6.87 11.93 14.30
C GLY A 105 5.78 12.76 13.61
N TYR A 106 5.88 12.91 12.29
CA TYR A 106 4.91 13.67 11.50
C TYR A 106 3.53 13.01 11.42
N ILE A 107 2.52 13.86 11.20
CA ILE A 107 1.11 13.46 11.02
C ILE A 107 0.93 12.74 9.68
N TYR A 108 1.54 13.28 8.62
CA TYR A 108 1.56 12.71 7.28
C TYR A 108 2.97 12.20 6.96
N ALA A 109 3.08 11.32 5.97
CA ALA A 109 4.38 10.86 5.53
C ALA A 109 5.22 12.02 5.00
N GLY A 110 6.32 12.34 5.69
CA GLY A 110 7.25 13.41 5.31
C GLY A 110 6.90 14.83 5.73
N GLY A 111 5.87 15.04 6.58
CA GLY A 111 5.64 16.35 7.16
C GLY A 111 4.24 16.60 7.75
N ASN A 112 4.07 17.76 8.38
CA ASN A 112 2.79 18.20 8.94
C ASN A 112 1.98 19.12 8.01
N ASN A 113 2.45 19.33 6.78
CA ASN A 113 1.75 20.13 5.77
C ASN A 113 1.28 19.22 4.63
N ALA A 114 0.00 18.85 4.64
CA ALA A 114 -0.61 17.98 3.63
C ALA A 114 -0.35 18.47 2.20
N GLY A 115 -0.42 19.78 1.94
CA GLY A 115 -0.21 20.35 0.60
C GLY A 115 1.20 20.11 0.03
N LYS A 116 2.20 19.88 0.89
CA LYS A 116 3.59 19.59 0.48
C LYS A 116 3.87 18.10 0.25
N VAL A 117 3.11 17.22 0.89
CA VAL A 117 3.41 15.78 0.94
C VAL A 117 2.36 14.91 0.24
N ALA A 118 1.18 15.47 -0.06
CA ALA A 118 0.04 14.70 -0.55
C ALA A 118 -0.71 15.38 -1.69
N TRP A 119 -1.23 14.55 -2.60
CA TRP A 119 -2.36 14.88 -3.48
C TRP A 119 -3.66 14.46 -2.83
N TYR A 120 -4.52 15.42 -2.52
CA TYR A 120 -5.74 15.22 -1.73
C TYR A 120 -6.83 16.22 -2.15
N LEU A 121 -8.02 16.16 -1.54
CA LEU A 121 -9.21 16.86 -2.01
C LEU A 121 -8.98 18.33 -2.38
N ASP A 122 -8.21 19.07 -1.57
CA ASP A 122 -8.04 20.52 -1.78
C ASP A 122 -7.08 20.88 -2.93
N ASN A 123 -6.21 19.95 -3.37
CA ASN A 123 -5.14 20.25 -4.34
C ASN A 123 -5.05 19.28 -5.52
N SER A 124 -5.81 18.18 -5.53
CA SER A 124 -5.74 17.15 -6.56
C SER A 124 -6.49 17.51 -7.84
N GLY A 125 -7.44 18.44 -7.80
CA GLY A 125 -8.31 18.70 -8.95
C GLY A 125 -9.28 17.55 -9.26
N ASN A 126 -9.52 16.65 -8.29
CA ASN A 126 -10.35 15.45 -8.43
C ASN A 126 -9.79 14.37 -9.37
N GLU A 127 -8.46 14.22 -9.41
CA GLU A 127 -7.78 13.21 -10.22
C GLU A 127 -6.51 12.67 -9.56
N THR A 128 -5.99 11.55 -10.07
CA THR A 128 -4.67 11.06 -9.71
C THR A 128 -3.59 11.93 -10.38
N HIS A 129 -2.41 11.97 -9.75
CA HIS A 129 -1.27 12.74 -10.25
C HIS A 129 -0.07 11.83 -10.49
N PRO A 130 0.90 12.24 -11.34
CA PRO A 130 2.11 11.47 -11.54
C PRO A 130 2.84 11.26 -10.21
N VAL A 131 3.31 10.03 -10.00
CA VAL A 131 3.99 9.65 -8.76
C VAL A 131 5.25 10.51 -8.53
N GLY A 132 5.56 10.77 -7.27
CA GLY A 132 6.80 11.43 -6.88
C GLY A 132 6.82 12.95 -7.05
N GLN A 133 5.67 13.59 -7.26
CA GLN A 133 5.58 15.05 -7.44
C GLN A 133 5.45 15.84 -6.12
N LYS A 134 5.19 15.17 -5.00
CA LYS A 134 5.19 15.76 -3.65
C LYS A 134 6.50 15.44 -2.92
N ASN A 135 6.69 16.02 -1.73
CA ASN A 135 7.85 15.70 -0.91
C ASN A 135 7.79 14.25 -0.43
N SER A 136 8.94 13.57 -0.41
CA SER A 136 9.06 12.27 0.21
C SER A 136 9.10 12.34 1.73
N ASN A 137 8.91 11.19 2.36
CA ASN A 137 9.27 11.00 3.76
C ASN A 137 10.77 10.76 3.97
N GLU A 138 11.14 10.51 5.21
CA GLU A 138 12.50 10.35 5.71
C GLU A 138 13.22 9.11 5.14
N LEU A 139 12.46 8.16 4.58
CA LEU A 139 12.97 7.00 3.86
C LEU A 139 13.07 7.21 2.35
N GLY A 140 12.69 8.39 1.85
CA GLY A 140 12.65 8.69 0.43
C GLY A 140 11.44 8.09 -0.30
N LEU A 141 10.40 7.68 0.43
CA LEU A 141 9.14 7.17 -0.12
C LEU A 141 8.18 8.33 -0.41
N TYR A 142 7.51 8.26 -1.55
CA TYR A 142 6.59 9.29 -2.02
C TYR A 142 5.17 8.75 -1.99
N ASP A 143 4.21 9.68 -1.93
CA ASP A 143 2.77 9.41 -2.08
C ASP A 143 2.22 8.40 -1.04
N MET A 144 2.93 8.21 0.09
CA MET A 144 2.42 7.43 1.23
C MET A 144 1.23 8.12 1.92
N SER A 145 0.99 9.39 1.60
CA SER A 145 -0.21 10.15 1.98
C SER A 145 -0.86 10.73 0.72
N GLY A 146 -2.10 10.35 0.42
CA GLY A 146 -2.84 10.85 -0.74
C GLY A 146 -2.56 10.09 -2.03
N ASN A 147 -2.84 10.72 -3.17
CA ASN A 147 -2.88 10.13 -4.52
C ASN A 147 -3.88 8.96 -4.62
N VAL A 148 -3.47 7.70 -4.40
CA VAL A 148 -4.41 6.58 -4.24
C VAL A 148 -4.21 5.88 -2.90
N ARG A 149 -5.28 5.27 -2.38
CA ARG A 149 -5.13 4.31 -1.29
C ARG A 149 -4.36 3.10 -1.79
N GLU A 150 -3.73 2.39 -0.88
CA GLU A 150 -2.85 1.27 -1.24
C GLU A 150 -3.25 -0.02 -0.55
N TRP A 151 -3.48 -1.06 -1.35
CA TRP A 151 -3.73 -2.40 -0.83
C TRP A 151 -2.59 -2.92 0.05
N CYS A 152 -2.96 -3.50 1.19
CA CYS A 152 -2.08 -4.29 2.05
C CYS A 152 -2.48 -5.77 1.99
N TRP A 153 -1.58 -6.64 2.46
CA TRP A 153 -1.84 -8.07 2.58
C TRP A 153 -3.00 -8.36 3.56
N ASP A 154 -3.04 -7.67 4.69
CA ASP A 154 -3.82 -8.04 5.87
C ASP A 154 -5.33 -8.08 5.61
N TRP A 155 -6.01 -9.04 6.26
CA TRP A 155 -7.44 -8.90 6.50
C TRP A 155 -7.68 -7.77 7.51
N TYR A 156 -8.74 -7.00 7.35
CA TYR A 156 -9.12 -5.98 8.32
C TYR A 156 -9.77 -6.64 9.55
N GLY A 157 -9.29 -6.24 10.73
CA GLY A 157 -9.88 -6.60 12.02
C GLY A 157 -9.81 -5.42 12.97
N GLY A 158 -10.97 -4.89 13.37
CA GLY A 158 -11.06 -3.68 14.21
C GLY A 158 -10.38 -3.83 15.57
N VAL A 159 -10.44 -5.04 16.16
CA VAL A 159 -9.79 -5.36 17.45
C VAL A 159 -8.47 -6.13 17.30
N TYR A 160 -7.95 -6.28 16.08
CA TYR A 160 -6.78 -7.13 15.83
C TYR A 160 -5.57 -6.70 16.65
N TYR A 161 -5.37 -5.40 16.84
CA TYR A 161 -4.23 -4.85 17.58
C TYR A 161 -4.15 -5.34 19.03
N GLU A 162 -5.27 -5.72 19.66
CA GLU A 162 -5.29 -6.28 21.02
C GLU A 162 -4.66 -7.68 21.12
N SER A 163 -4.58 -8.39 19.99
CA SER A 163 -4.05 -9.76 19.90
C SER A 163 -2.96 -9.91 18.84
N SER A 164 -2.47 -8.80 18.31
CA SER A 164 -1.45 -8.76 17.27
C SER A 164 -0.14 -9.36 17.80
N PRO A 165 0.51 -10.27 17.05
CA PRO A 165 1.83 -10.75 17.43
C PRO A 165 2.85 -9.61 17.40
N SER A 166 3.83 -9.66 18.30
CA SER A 166 4.85 -8.62 18.41
C SER A 166 5.89 -8.64 17.30
N SER A 167 5.88 -9.63 16.41
CA SER A 167 6.87 -9.79 15.34
C SER A 167 6.19 -10.18 14.03
N ASP A 168 6.46 -9.41 12.98
CA ASP A 168 5.94 -9.56 11.62
C ASP A 168 4.43 -9.86 11.58
N PRO A 169 3.56 -8.98 12.14
CA PRO A 169 2.12 -9.16 12.08
C PRO A 169 1.63 -9.13 10.62
N ARG A 170 0.64 -9.97 10.33
CA ARG A 170 0.09 -10.22 8.98
C ARG A 170 -1.44 -10.17 8.97
N GLY A 171 -2.02 -9.60 10.02
CA GLY A 171 -3.46 -9.49 10.19
C GLY A 171 -4.10 -10.78 10.71
N PRO A 172 -5.43 -10.77 10.89
CA PRO A 172 -6.21 -11.96 11.17
C PRO A 172 -6.04 -13.02 10.08
N ALA A 173 -6.21 -14.29 10.44
CA ALA A 173 -6.11 -15.40 9.49
C ALA A 173 -7.22 -15.40 8.41
N SER A 174 -8.36 -14.76 8.68
CA SER A 174 -9.50 -14.63 7.78
C SER A 174 -10.24 -13.31 8.01
N GLY A 175 -11.02 -12.87 7.02
CA GLY A 175 -11.83 -11.67 7.10
C GLY A 175 -12.67 -11.48 5.83
N SER A 176 -13.47 -10.40 5.82
CA SER A 176 -14.32 -10.04 4.68
C SER A 176 -13.74 -8.91 3.83
N TYR A 177 -12.86 -8.10 4.42
CA TYR A 177 -12.28 -6.89 3.80
C TYR A 177 -10.77 -6.90 3.97
N ARG A 178 -10.03 -6.52 2.93
CA ARG A 178 -8.58 -6.34 2.99
C ARG A 178 -8.24 -4.91 3.39
N VAL A 179 -7.17 -4.75 4.14
CA VAL A 179 -6.69 -3.44 4.56
C VAL A 179 -6.21 -2.64 3.34
N ASN A 180 -6.51 -1.35 3.33
CA ASN A 180 -5.82 -0.36 2.52
C ASN A 180 -5.48 0.91 3.33
N ARG A 181 -4.47 1.66 2.88
CA ARG A 181 -3.82 2.73 3.67
C ARG A 181 -3.54 3.99 2.84
N GLY A 182 -3.13 5.09 3.48
CA GLY A 182 -2.60 6.30 2.82
C GLY A 182 -3.57 7.42 2.49
N GLY A 183 -4.88 7.11 2.38
CA GLY A 183 -5.85 8.08 1.87
C GLY A 183 -5.74 8.24 0.34
N ARG A 184 -6.50 9.16 -0.25
CA ARG A 184 -6.62 9.31 -1.72
C ARG A 184 -6.84 10.76 -2.13
N TRP A 185 -6.73 11.02 -3.44
CA TRP A 185 -6.93 12.33 -4.07
C TRP A 185 -8.25 13.01 -3.73
N GLY A 186 -9.29 12.26 -3.37
CA GLY A 186 -10.63 12.77 -3.03
C GLY A 186 -10.92 12.88 -1.53
N ASP A 187 -9.94 12.55 -0.68
CA ASP A 187 -10.11 12.61 0.78
C ASP A 187 -9.60 13.95 1.35
N GLY A 188 -10.26 14.45 2.39
CA GLY A 188 -9.80 15.62 3.14
C GLY A 188 -8.55 15.32 3.98
N ALA A 189 -7.82 16.35 4.40
CA ALA A 189 -6.54 16.20 5.09
C ALA A 189 -6.57 15.32 6.37
N GLY A 190 -7.71 15.22 7.05
CA GLY A 190 -7.86 14.37 8.25
C GLY A 190 -7.79 12.86 7.99
N TYR A 191 -7.92 12.46 6.72
CA TYR A 191 -7.95 11.06 6.26
C TYR A 191 -6.60 10.57 5.70
N LEU A 192 -5.59 11.45 5.67
CA LEU A 192 -4.27 11.18 5.09
C LEU A 192 -3.22 10.77 6.13
N ARG A 193 -3.59 10.67 7.41
CA ARG A 193 -2.62 10.39 8.49
C ARG A 193 -2.04 9.00 8.28
N SER A 194 -0.78 8.81 8.62
CA SER A 194 -0.13 7.49 8.52
C SER A 194 -0.83 6.41 9.37
N ALA A 195 -1.62 6.81 10.37
CA ALA A 195 -2.41 5.92 11.21
C ALA A 195 -3.76 5.50 10.59
N ASN A 196 -4.36 6.25 9.66
CA ASN A 196 -5.73 6.04 9.18
C ASN A 196 -5.95 4.69 8.48
N ARG A 197 -6.71 3.79 9.09
CA ARG A 197 -6.99 2.46 8.54
C ARG A 197 -8.25 2.46 7.68
N TYR A 198 -8.19 1.81 6.53
CA TYR A 198 -9.34 1.59 5.66
C TYR A 198 -9.43 0.12 5.27
N SER A 199 -10.57 -0.28 4.74
CA SER A 199 -10.72 -1.61 4.19
C SER A 199 -11.77 -1.65 3.09
N ASP A 200 -11.56 -2.56 2.14
CA ASP A 200 -12.45 -2.79 1.00
C ASP A 200 -12.54 -4.28 0.71
N SER A 201 -13.61 -4.70 0.03
CA SER A 201 -13.76 -6.09 -0.42
C SER A 201 -12.58 -6.43 -1.33
N PRO A 202 -11.96 -7.61 -1.24
CA PRO A 202 -10.79 -7.95 -2.06
C PRO A 202 -11.07 -7.92 -3.57
N GLY A 203 -12.34 -8.03 -3.98
CA GLY A 203 -12.77 -7.90 -5.38
C GLY A 203 -13.15 -6.47 -5.80
N SER A 204 -13.14 -5.50 -4.88
CA SER A 204 -13.40 -4.09 -5.21
C SER A 204 -12.27 -3.54 -6.05
N SER A 205 -12.63 -2.81 -7.10
CA SER A 205 -11.71 -1.98 -7.88
C SER A 205 -12.39 -0.64 -8.15
N ASN A 206 -11.68 0.47 -7.93
CA ASN A 206 -12.18 1.81 -8.19
C ASN A 206 -11.02 2.78 -8.44
N ALA A 207 -11.33 3.99 -8.88
CA ALA A 207 -10.34 5.00 -9.29
C ALA A 207 -9.55 5.65 -8.14
N LEU A 208 -9.62 5.06 -6.95
CA LEU A 208 -9.10 5.61 -5.71
C LEU A 208 -8.12 4.68 -5.02
N LEU A 209 -7.90 3.49 -5.59
CA LEU A 209 -7.26 2.38 -4.93
C LEU A 209 -6.28 1.71 -5.90
N GLY A 210 -5.01 1.76 -5.55
CA GLY A 210 -3.89 1.10 -6.20
C GLY A 210 -3.10 0.30 -5.18
N PHE A 211 -1.78 0.22 -5.36
CA PHE A 211 -0.89 -0.50 -4.46
C PHE A 211 0.57 -0.12 -4.70
N ARG A 212 1.42 -0.51 -3.74
CA ARG A 212 2.88 -0.48 -3.88
C ARG A 212 3.48 -1.83 -3.53
N LEU A 213 4.74 -2.04 -3.89
CA LEU A 213 5.41 -3.32 -3.72
C LEU A 213 6.33 -3.32 -2.52
N VAL A 214 6.46 -4.49 -1.89
CA VAL A 214 7.59 -4.80 -1.04
C VAL A 214 8.24 -6.12 -1.42
N ARG A 215 9.45 -6.34 -0.91
CA ARG A 215 10.19 -7.58 -1.03
C ARG A 215 11.01 -7.80 0.24
N ARG A 216 11.20 -9.05 0.63
CA ARG A 216 12.03 -9.39 1.79
C ARG A 216 13.45 -8.81 1.66
N GLY A 217 13.94 -8.21 2.75
CA GLY A 217 15.33 -7.75 2.91
C GLY A 217 16.21 -8.86 3.49
N PHE A 218 17.52 -8.75 3.26
CA PHE A 218 18.53 -9.71 3.73
C PHE A 218 19.24 -9.20 4.98
#